data_AF-A0A8T4LMD3-F1
#
_entry.id   AF-A0A8T4LMD3-F1
#
_cell.length_a   1.000
_cell.length_b   1.000
_cell.length_c   1.000
_cell.angle_alpha   90.00
_cell.angle_beta   90.00
_cell.angle_gamma   90.00
#
_symmetry.space_group_name_H-M   'P 1'
#
loop_
_entity.id
_entity.type
_entity.pdbx_description
1 polymer ?
#
loop_
_entity_poly.entity_id
_entity_poly.type
_entity_poly.pdbx_seq_one_letter_code
_entity_poly.pdbx_strand_id
1 'polypeptide(L)'
;YEFIHHAMGGREALVNTAIRTARSGYMQRRLINALQDLIVYDDFTVRNADMSIVQFIYGGDGKDPMLASKVEAADTTKQDDVDTA
;
A
#
# COMPACT_ATOMS: atom_id res chain seq x y z
N TYR A 1 -36.24 -27.58 -8.67
CA TYR A 1 -36.03 -26.52 -7.65
C TYR A 1 -34.60 -25.99 -7.65
N GLU A 2 -33.63 -26.75 -8.18
CA GLU A 2 -32.19 -26.41 -8.25
C GLU A 2 -31.84 -25.17 -9.10
N PHE A 3 -32.59 -24.88 -10.16
CA PHE A 3 -32.29 -23.75 -11.06
C PHE A 3 -32.48 -22.38 -10.40
N ILE A 4 -33.51 -22.24 -9.56
CA ILE A 4 -33.82 -21.00 -8.85
C ILE A 4 -32.77 -20.75 -7.75
N HIS A 5 -32.35 -21.80 -7.02
CA HIS A 5 -31.33 -21.69 -5.97
C HIS A 5 -29.94 -21.34 -6.54
N HIS A 6 -29.58 -21.89 -7.71
CA HIS A 6 -28.34 -21.54 -8.39
C HIS A 6 -28.35 -20.08 -8.89
N ALA A 7 -29.48 -19.63 -9.45
CA ALA A 7 -29.65 -18.24 -9.87
C ALA A 7 -29.60 -17.24 -8.70
N MET A 8 -30.14 -17.61 -7.53
CA MET A 8 -30.08 -16.79 -6.31
C MET A 8 -28.64 -16.58 -5.81
N GLY A 9 -27.79 -17.63 -5.83
CA GLY A 9 -26.37 -17.52 -5.44
C GLY A 9 -25.52 -16.69 -6.41
N GLY A 10 -25.80 -16.76 -7.72
CA GLY A 10 -25.09 -15.96 -8.73
C GLY A 10 -25.30 -14.46 -8.58
N ARG A 11 -26.52 -14.03 -8.20
CA ARG A 11 -26.84 -12.60 -7.97
C ARG A 11 -26.04 -12.03 -6.79
N GLU A 12 -25.92 -12.80 -5.70
CA GLU A 12 -25.19 -12.36 -4.51
C GLU A 12 -23.69 -12.17 -4.80
N ALA A 13 -23.09 -13.08 -5.58
CA ALA A 13 -21.69 -12.99 -6.00
C ALA A 13 -21.41 -11.73 -6.84
N LEU A 14 -22.30 -11.38 -7.78
CA LEU A 14 -22.18 -10.17 -8.60
C LEU A 14 -22.34 -8.90 -7.75
N VAL A 15 -23.32 -8.87 -6.85
CA VAL A 15 -23.57 -7.72 -5.97
C VAL A 15 -22.41 -7.52 -4.99
N ASN A 16 -21.87 -8.57 -4.39
CA ASN A 16 -20.71 -8.48 -3.50
C ASN A 16 -19.49 -7.91 -4.23
N THR A 17 -19.24 -8.39 -5.46
CA THR A 17 -18.16 -7.90 -6.30
C THR A 17 -18.32 -6.42 -6.62
N ALA A 18 -19.53 -5.99 -7.00
CA ALA A 18 -19.82 -4.58 -7.30
C ALA A 18 -19.61 -3.67 -6.07
N ILE A 19 -20.06 -4.11 -4.88
CA ILE A 19 -19.88 -3.35 -3.63
C ILE A 19 -18.41 -3.25 -3.24
N ARG A 20 -17.66 -4.36 -3.33
CA ARG A 20 -16.24 -4.39 -3.00
C ARG A 20 -15.44 -3.44 -3.90
N THR A 21 -15.73 -3.45 -5.20
CA THR A 21 -15.10 -2.56 -6.19
C THR A 21 -15.44 -1.08 -5.94
N ALA A 22 -16.70 -0.75 -5.65
CA ALA A 22 -17.10 0.63 -5.36
C ALA A 22 -16.40 1.19 -4.12
N ARG A 23 -16.32 0.38 -3.05
CA ARG A 23 -15.63 0.77 -1.81
C ARG A 23 -14.12 0.90 -2.01
N SER A 24 -13.49 -0.09 -2.67
CA SER A 24 -12.05 -0.07 -2.92
C SER A 24 -11.64 1.08 -3.86
N GLY A 25 -12.43 1.35 -4.91
CA GLY A 25 -12.16 2.44 -5.85
C GLY A 25 -12.28 3.83 -5.22
N TYR A 26 -13.30 4.04 -4.37
CA TYR A 26 -13.43 5.32 -3.66
C TYR A 26 -12.27 5.54 -2.66
N MET A 27 -11.90 4.50 -1.91
CA MET A 27 -10.75 4.56 -1.01
C MET A 27 -9.47 4.86 -1.79
N GLN A 28 -9.23 4.16 -2.90
CA GLN A 28 -8.08 4.39 -3.77
C GLN A 28 -8.04 5.84 -4.28
N ARG A 29 -9.15 6.38 -4.78
CA ARG A 29 -9.19 7.77 -5.29
C ARG A 29 -8.92 8.80 -4.20
N ARG A 30 -9.42 8.58 -2.98
CA ARG A 30 -9.12 9.45 -1.84
C ARG A 30 -7.64 9.40 -1.47
N LEU A 31 -7.05 8.21 -1.45
CA LEU A 31 -5.63 8.04 -1.14
C LEU A 31 -4.73 8.65 -2.22
N ILE A 32 -5.06 8.45 -3.50
CA ILE A 32 -4.33 9.06 -4.62
C ILE A 32 -4.34 10.58 -4.49
N ASN A 33 -5.51 11.20 -4.31
CA ASN A 33 -5.61 12.64 -4.19
C ASN A 33 -4.86 13.20 -2.97
N ALA A 34 -4.76 12.44 -1.88
CA ALA A 34 -4.04 12.86 -0.67
C ALA A 34 -2.52 12.72 -0.79
N LEU A 35 -2.03 11.79 -1.62
CA LEU A 35 -0.62 11.48 -1.77
C LEU A 35 0.01 12.06 -3.06
N GLN A 36 -0.80 12.66 -3.94
CA GLN A 36 -0.35 13.15 -5.25
C GLN A 36 0.71 14.25 -5.14
N ASP A 37 0.69 15.03 -4.06
CA ASP A 37 1.59 16.17 -3.86
C ASP A 37 2.92 15.78 -3.19
N LEU A 38 3.12 14.49 -2.86
CA LEU A 38 4.34 13.98 -2.25
C LEU A 38 5.39 13.67 -3.33
N ILE A 39 6.58 14.27 -3.18
CA ILE A 39 7.70 14.10 -4.11
C ILE A 39 8.97 13.77 -3.31
N VAL A 40 9.78 12.84 -3.85
CA VAL A 40 11.11 12.52 -3.33
C VAL A 40 12.12 13.51 -3.91
N TYR A 41 12.89 14.17 -3.04
CA TYR A 41 13.94 15.11 -3.43
C TYR A 41 15.31 14.41 -3.47
N ASP A 42 16.31 15.08 -4.05
CA ASP A 42 17.68 14.57 -4.22
C ASP A 42 18.39 14.24 -2.90
N ASP A 43 17.87 14.73 -1.77
CA ASP A 43 18.34 14.45 -0.42
C ASP A 43 17.66 13.22 0.22
N PHE A 44 16.92 12.43 -0.57
CA PHE A 44 16.12 11.28 -0.14
C PHE A 44 14.97 11.61 0.83
N THR A 45 14.67 12.89 1.03
CA THR A 45 13.51 13.31 1.82
C THR A 45 12.24 13.31 0.98
N VAL A 46 11.12 12.95 1.61
CA VAL A 46 9.79 13.07 1.00
C VAL A 46 9.17 14.37 1.49
N ARG A 47 8.83 15.27 0.58
CA ARG A 47 8.23 16.57 0.92
C ARG A 47 6.89 16.77 0.21
N ASN A 48 6.00 17.50 0.86
CA ASN A 48 4.76 18.00 0.25
C ASN A 48 5.02 19.23 -0.63
N ALA A 49 4.00 19.67 -1.37
CA ALA A 49 4.00 20.91 -2.16
C ALA A 49 4.42 22.17 -1.36
N ASP A 50 4.13 22.22 -0.05
CA ASP A 50 4.53 23.32 0.84
C ASP A 50 5.99 23.22 1.34
N MET A 51 6.81 22.34 0.75
CA MET A 51 8.17 21.99 1.19
C MET A 51 8.27 21.44 2.62
N SER A 52 7.14 21.09 3.25
CA SER A 52 7.14 20.41 4.55
C SER A 52 7.66 18.98 4.40
N ILE A 53 8.61 18.60 5.27
CA ILE A 53 9.19 17.26 5.28
C ILE A 53 8.19 16.30 5.92
N VAL A 54 7.77 15.30 5.16
CA VAL A 54 6.86 14.23 5.63
C VAL A 54 7.65 13.01 6.08
N GLN A 55 8.76 12.70 5.40
CA GLN A 55 9.70 11.65 5.80
C GLN A 55 11.14 12.11 5.55
N PHE A 56 12.04 11.84 6.50
CA PHE A 56 13.46 12.18 6.38
C PHE A 56 14.23 11.25 5.44
N ILE A 57 13.80 9.99 5.35
CA ILE A 57 14.37 8.98 4.44
C ILE A 57 13.19 8.26 3.80
N TYR A 58 13.10 8.25 2.48
CA TYR A 58 12.09 7.50 1.74
C TYR A 58 12.09 6.02 2.16
N GLY A 59 10.96 5.50 2.65
CA GLY A 59 10.85 4.09 3.05
C GLY A 59 11.64 3.70 4.31
N GLY A 60 12.35 4.64 4.95
CA GLY A 60 13.25 4.38 6.08
C GLY A 60 14.60 3.77 5.69
N ASP A 61 14.68 3.11 4.53
CA ASP A 61 15.89 2.48 3.98
C ASP A 61 16.38 3.14 2.68
N GLY A 62 15.66 4.13 2.15
CA GLY A 62 16.01 4.84 0.92
C GLY A 62 15.88 3.98 -0.34
N LYS A 63 15.29 2.78 -0.24
CA LYS A 63 15.23 1.82 -1.35
C LYS A 63 13.94 2.00 -2.14
N ASP A 64 14.07 2.06 -3.47
CA ASP A 64 12.92 1.99 -4.36
C ASP A 64 12.34 0.57 -4.33
N PRO A 65 11.07 0.37 -3.92
CA PRO A 65 10.45 -0.95 -3.87
C PRO A 65 10.35 -1.63 -5.25
N MET A 66 10.43 -0.88 -6.36
CA MET A 66 10.42 -1.45 -7.71
C MET A 66 11.78 -2.02 -8.11
N LEU A 67 12.87 -1.47 -7.56
CA LEU A 67 14.24 -1.94 -7.80
C LEU A 67 14.70 -2.94 -6.71
N ALA A 68 14.07 -2.90 -5.53
CA ALA A 68 14.34 -3.83 -4.45
C ALA A 68 13.97 -5.25 -4.90
N SER A 69 14.99 -6.08 -5.14
CA SER A 69 14.77 -7.49 -5.44
C SER A 69 14.08 -8.13 -4.23
N LYS A 70 13.07 -8.96 -4.49
CA LYS A 70 12.23 -9.64 -3.48
C LYS A 70 13.02 -10.48 -2.45
N VAL A 71 14.32 -10.62 -2.65
CA VAL A 71 15.26 -11.41 -1.84
C VAL A 71 15.74 -10.63 -0.60
N GLU A 72 15.78 -9.30 -0.61
CA GLU A 72 16.37 -8.53 0.51
C GLU A 72 15.38 -8.18 1.63
N ALA A 73 14.07 -8.20 1.38
CA ALA A 73 13.06 -7.83 2.38
C ALA A 73 12.90 -8.84 3.53
N ALA A 74 13.60 -9.99 3.46
CA ALA A 74 13.60 -11.00 4.52
C ALA A 74 14.81 -10.93 5.46
N ASP A 75 15.83 -10.11 5.16
CA ASP A 75 17.12 -10.14 5.88
C ASP A 75 17.36 -8.98 6.86
N THR A 76 16.38 -8.11 7.13
CA THR A 76 16.51 -7.03 8.14
C THR A 76 15.91 -7.35 9.51
N THR A 77 15.58 -8.61 9.82
CA THR A 77 15.18 -9.05 11.17
C THR A 77 16.26 -9.85 11.93
N LYS A 78 17.55 -9.61 11.65
CA LYS A 78 18.64 -10.13 12.48
C LYS A 78 19.62 -8.98 12.82
N GLN A 79 20.12 -8.99 14.07
CA GLN A 79 20.72 -7.88 14.83
C GLN A 79 19.66 -6.85 15.29
N ASP A 80 19.24 -6.79 16.56
CA ASP A 80 20.10 -6.72 17.76
C ASP A 80 19.66 -7.69 18.88
N ASP A 81 20.24 -8.90 18.90
CA ASP A 81 20.55 -9.57 20.16
C ASP A 81 22.09 -9.53 20.27
N VAL A 82 22.64 -8.40 20.73
CA VAL A 82 24.02 -8.31 21.20
C VAL A 82 24.00 -7.84 22.64
N ASP A 83 24.14 -8.83 23.52
CA ASP A 83 24.73 -8.81 24.86
C ASP A 83 24.71 -7.47 25.63
N THR A 84 23.95 -7.44 26.72
CA THR A 84 24.37 -6.76 27.93
C THR A 84 24.02 -7.60 29.16
N ALA A 85 25.10 -7.96 29.88
CA ALA A 85 25.22 -8.65 31.17
C ALA A 85 25.39 -10.17 31.15
#